data_AF-A0A8N4EVD3-F1
#
_entry.id   AF-A0A8N4EVD3-F1
#
_cell.length_a   1.000
_cell.length_b   1.000
_cell.length_c   1.000
_cell.angle_alpha   90.00
_cell.angle_beta   90.00
_cell.angle_gamma   90.00
#
_symmetry.space_group_name_H-M   'P 1'
#
loop_
_entity.id
_entity.type
_entity.pdbx_description
1 polymer ?
#
loop_
_entity_poly.entity_id
_entity_poly.type
_entity_poly.pdbx_seq_one_letter_code
_entity_poly.pdbx_strand_id
1 'polypeptide(L)'
;MVPTVEANEFYHKELGIILTPPTGKERAESWIGLEAVRHLQIKFEDHRRPACDIAISGLGWISVEPSGMQLETDSNNAKDDSTRELHVAVHVPKPVEIFVRPPMPVGKTGGEWYHYQDLTEKEEELRPQWFY
;
A
#
# COMPACT_ATOMS: atom_id res chain seq x y z
N MET A 1 6.77 2.90 17.07
CA MET A 1 5.62 3.29 16.23
C MET A 1 4.95 4.46 16.92
N VAL A 2 4.72 5.57 16.21
CA VAL A 2 4.12 6.79 16.79
C VAL A 2 2.59 6.71 16.67
N PRO A 3 1.82 6.93 17.74
CA PRO A 3 0.37 6.99 17.66
C PRO A 3 -0.11 8.10 16.71
N THR A 4 -1.23 7.88 16.00
CA THR A 4 -1.77 8.85 15.04
C THR A 4 -2.03 10.22 15.67
N VAL A 5 -2.46 10.26 16.94
CA VAL A 5 -2.73 11.50 17.68
C VAL A 5 -1.48 12.35 17.93
N GLU A 6 -0.30 11.73 17.97
CA GLU A 6 1.00 12.39 18.20
C GLU A 6 1.75 12.64 16.89
N ALA A 7 1.25 12.13 15.75
CA ALA A 7 1.97 12.13 14.48
C ALA A 7 2.31 13.54 13.98
N ASN A 8 1.42 14.51 14.17
CA ASN A 8 1.66 15.90 13.76
C ASN A 8 2.78 16.55 14.57
N GLU A 9 2.73 16.43 15.90
CA GLU A 9 3.77 16.96 16.78
C GLU A 9 5.12 16.33 16.48
N PHE A 10 5.13 14.99 16.34
CA PHE A 10 6.33 14.24 15.98
C PHE A 10 6.90 14.68 14.61
N TYR A 11 6.05 14.86 13.60
CA TYR A 11 6.48 15.33 12.29
C TYR A 11 7.17 16.69 12.36
N HIS A 12 6.57 17.68 13.03
CA HIS A 12 7.16 19.01 13.15
C HIS A 12 8.47 19.03 13.95
N LYS A 13 8.57 18.19 14.99
CA LYS A 13 9.76 18.13 15.84
C LYS A 13 10.93 17.42 15.19
N GLU A 14 10.66 16.35 14.43
CA GLU A 14 11.69 15.42 13.96
C GLU A 14 12.02 15.56 12.46
N LEU A 15 11.35 16.46 11.73
CA LEU A 15 11.64 16.78 10.33
C LEU A 15 13.07 17.28 10.14
N GLY A 16 13.81 16.67 9.21
CA GLY A 16 15.21 17.03 8.96
C GLY A 16 16.20 16.48 9.99
N ILE A 17 15.72 15.76 11.01
CA ILE A 17 16.52 15.08 12.04
C ILE A 17 16.40 13.56 11.86
N ILE A 18 15.28 12.99 12.31
CA ILE A 18 14.97 11.56 12.16
C ILE A 18 14.18 11.34 10.86
N LEU A 19 13.21 12.21 10.59
CA LEU A 19 12.42 12.16 9.37
C LEU A 19 13.22 12.81 8.23
N THR A 20 14.04 11.97 7.60
CA THR A 20 14.84 12.31 6.44
C THR A 20 14.59 11.29 5.32
N PRO A 21 14.58 11.71 4.05
CA PRO A 21 14.71 13.10 3.54
C PRO A 21 13.48 13.99 3.85
N PRO A 22 13.59 15.34 3.80
CA PRO A 22 14.78 16.15 3.44
C PRO A 22 15.83 16.18 4.56
N THR A 23 17.12 16.14 4.22
CA THR A 23 18.22 16.13 5.20
C THR A 23 18.70 17.54 5.55
N GLY A 24 18.82 17.84 6.84
CA GLY A 24 19.37 19.09 7.34
C GLY A 24 18.29 20.15 7.61
N LYS A 25 18.48 20.93 8.68
CA LYS A 25 17.49 21.89 9.18
C LYS A 25 17.11 22.96 8.15
N GLU A 26 18.08 23.50 7.41
CA GLU A 26 17.82 24.52 6.38
C GLU A 26 16.91 24.02 5.24
N ARG A 27 17.08 22.76 4.84
CA ARG A 27 16.20 22.13 3.83
C ARG A 27 14.84 21.76 4.40
N ALA A 28 14.78 21.44 5.69
CA ALA A 28 13.52 21.22 6.38
C ALA A 28 12.71 22.52 6.58
N GLU A 29 13.37 23.67 6.79
CA GLU A 29 12.70 24.97 6.91
C GLU A 29 12.08 25.45 5.59
N SER A 30 12.72 25.14 4.47
CA SER A 30 12.20 25.43 3.12
C SER A 30 11.24 24.36 2.59
N TRP A 31 11.02 23.30 3.36
CA TRP A 31 10.11 22.22 2.99
C TRP A 31 8.65 22.65 3.17
N ILE A 32 7.90 22.60 2.07
CA ILE A 32 6.48 22.99 2.02
C ILE A 32 5.55 22.06 2.81
N GLY A 33 6.04 20.89 3.23
CA GLY A 33 5.26 19.94 4.03
C GLY A 33 4.39 18.99 3.20
N LEU A 34 3.54 18.25 3.92
CA LEU A 34 2.59 17.29 3.37
C LEU A 34 1.19 17.91 3.30
N GLU A 35 1.03 18.88 2.41
CA GLU A 35 -0.19 19.70 2.32
C GLU A 35 -1.41 18.94 1.76
N ALA A 36 -1.20 17.89 0.97
CA ALA A 36 -2.28 17.12 0.37
C ALA A 36 -2.61 15.89 1.22
N VAL A 37 -3.90 15.71 1.51
CA VAL A 37 -4.42 14.57 2.26
C VAL A 37 -5.45 13.83 1.41
N ARG A 38 -5.26 12.51 1.24
CA ARG A 38 -6.24 11.64 0.61
C ARG A 38 -6.82 10.68 1.63
N HIS A 39 -8.12 10.80 1.88
CA HIS A 39 -8.87 9.85 2.70
C HIS A 39 -9.35 8.70 1.82
N LEU A 40 -9.01 7.47 2.21
CA LEU A 40 -9.33 6.25 1.51
C LEU A 40 -10.20 5.37 2.41
N GLN A 41 -11.26 4.83 1.83
CA GLN A 41 -12.12 3.81 2.43
C GLN A 41 -12.00 2.56 1.60
N ILE A 42 -11.41 1.52 2.18
CA ILE A 42 -11.06 0.28 1.49
C ILE A 42 -11.87 -0.83 2.11
N LYS A 43 -12.63 -1.55 1.29
CA LYS A 43 -13.43 -2.69 1.73
C LYS A 43 -12.68 -3.98 1.44
N PHE A 44 -12.72 -4.92 2.38
CA PHE A 44 -12.18 -6.26 2.17
C PHE A 44 -13.29 -7.18 1.66
N GLU A 45 -13.24 -7.53 0.38
CA GLU A 45 -14.20 -8.46 -0.24
C GLU A 45 -13.79 -9.92 -0.12
N ASP A 46 -12.49 -10.20 -0.09
CA ASP A 46 -11.93 -11.55 -0.06
C ASP A 46 -10.75 -11.60 0.91
N HIS A 47 -10.82 -12.52 1.87
CA HIS A 47 -9.80 -12.70 2.91
C HIS A 47 -8.54 -13.42 2.42
N ARG A 48 -8.55 -13.97 1.20
CA ARG A 48 -7.43 -14.73 0.61
C ARG A 48 -6.57 -13.91 -0.34
N ARG A 49 -7.00 -12.70 -0.71
CA ARG A 49 -6.26 -11.81 -1.60
C ARG A 49 -6.10 -10.41 -0.98
N PRO A 50 -5.03 -9.68 -1.33
CA PRO A 50 -4.94 -8.26 -0.99
C PRO A 50 -6.13 -7.48 -1.57
N ALA A 51 -6.60 -6.47 -0.85
CA ALA A 51 -7.72 -5.63 -1.31
C ALA A 51 -7.28 -4.68 -2.44
N CYS A 52 -6.14 -4.00 -2.26
CA CYS A 52 -5.59 -3.06 -3.24
C CYS A 52 -4.16 -2.64 -2.89
N ASP A 53 -3.50 -2.00 -3.85
CA ASP A 53 -2.30 -1.20 -3.60
C ASP A 53 -2.65 0.29 -3.51
N ILE A 54 -2.16 0.95 -2.47
CA ILE A 54 -2.14 2.42 -2.38
C ILE A 54 -0.80 2.88 -2.97
N ALA A 55 -0.80 3.34 -4.22
CA ALA A 55 0.38 3.82 -4.92
C ALA A 55 0.65 5.30 -4.59
N ILE A 56 1.92 5.61 -4.30
CA ILE A 56 2.43 6.97 -4.09
C ILE A 56 3.53 7.23 -5.13
N SER A 57 3.26 8.15 -6.05
CA SER A 57 4.15 8.43 -7.19
C SER A 57 5.55 8.81 -6.73
N GLY A 58 6.56 8.09 -7.23
CA GLY A 58 7.98 8.31 -6.90
C GLY A 58 8.48 7.66 -5.61
N LEU A 59 7.61 7.04 -4.80
CA LEU A 59 8.00 6.36 -3.56
C LEU A 59 7.74 4.85 -3.59
N GLY A 60 6.67 4.42 -4.24
CA GLY A 60 6.27 3.02 -4.29
C GLY A 60 4.79 2.85 -3.97
N TRP A 61 4.43 1.75 -3.30
CA TRP A 61 3.06 1.48 -2.91
C TRP A 61 2.99 0.74 -1.58
N ILE A 62 1.81 0.77 -0.98
CA ILE A 62 1.46 0.03 0.24
C ILE A 62 0.41 -1.01 -0.17
N SER A 63 0.75 -2.30 -0.05
CA SER A 63 -0.23 -3.39 -0.22
C SER A 63 -1.15 -3.44 1.00
N VAL A 64 -2.46 -3.41 0.76
CA VAL A 64 -3.47 -3.53 1.82
C VAL A 64 -3.98 -4.96 1.83
N GLU A 65 -3.46 -5.73 2.77
CA GLU A 65 -3.79 -7.13 2.94
C GLU A 65 -4.71 -7.31 4.16
N PRO A 66 -5.72 -8.19 4.08
CA PRO A 66 -6.47 -8.56 5.26
C PRO A 66 -5.53 -9.22 6.27
N SER A 67 -5.37 -8.64 7.46
CA SER A 67 -4.57 -9.28 8.51
C SER A 67 -5.27 -10.56 8.94
N GLY A 68 -4.61 -11.70 8.77
CA GLY A 68 -5.16 -13.02 9.03
C GLY A 68 -5.88 -13.08 10.38
N MET A 69 -7.18 -13.36 10.33
CA MET A 69 -7.70 -14.28 11.33
C MET A 69 -6.94 -15.58 11.11
N GLN A 70 -6.38 -16.12 12.19
CA GLN A 70 -6.08 -17.53 12.23
C GLN A 70 -7.25 -18.27 11.58
N LEU A 71 -6.92 -19.18 10.68
CA LEU A 71 -7.87 -20.18 10.21
C LEU A 71 -8.29 -20.94 11.47
N GLU A 72 -9.32 -20.47 12.19
CA GLU A 72 -10.02 -21.28 13.16
C GLU A 72 -10.64 -22.40 12.34
N THR A 73 -9.85 -23.45 12.22
CA THR A 73 -10.32 -24.79 12.06
C THR A 73 -11.11 -25.03 13.33
N ASP A 74 -12.39 -24.66 13.32
CA ASP A 74 -13.48 -25.42 13.92
C ASP A 74 -14.77 -24.60 13.97
N SER A 75 -15.83 -25.26 13.51
CA SER A 75 -17.22 -25.08 13.92
C SER A 75 -17.97 -23.81 13.48
N ASN A 76 -18.88 -24.03 12.52
CA ASN A 76 -20.27 -23.56 12.49
C ASN A 76 -20.63 -22.27 13.26
N ASN A 77 -21.19 -21.34 12.47
CA ASN A 77 -22.05 -20.22 12.88
C ASN A 77 -21.36 -18.95 13.40
N ALA A 78 -20.84 -18.16 12.47
CA ALA A 78 -21.10 -16.72 12.47
C ALA A 78 -21.03 -16.19 11.04
N LYS A 79 -22.17 -15.80 10.47
CA LYS A 79 -22.19 -14.80 9.40
C LYS A 79 -21.75 -13.47 10.03
N ASP A 80 -20.45 -13.26 10.16
CA ASP A 80 -19.91 -11.92 10.39
C ASP A 80 -19.88 -11.22 9.03
N ASP A 81 -21.06 -10.83 8.55
CA ASP A 81 -21.30 -10.02 7.35
C ASP A 81 -21.00 -8.53 7.62
N SER A 82 -20.11 -8.25 8.58
CA SER A 82 -19.50 -6.94 8.67
C SER A 82 -18.44 -6.87 7.58
N THR A 83 -18.79 -6.24 6.45
CA THR A 83 -17.79 -5.77 5.48
C THR A 83 -16.72 -5.05 6.28
N ARG A 84 -15.54 -5.68 6.41
CA ARG A 84 -14.42 -5.07 7.11
C ARG A 84 -13.95 -3.94 6.23
N GLU A 85 -13.90 -2.74 6.80
CA GLU A 85 -13.48 -1.55 6.09
C GLU A 85 -12.26 -0.95 6.80
N LEU A 86 -11.28 -0.52 6.01
CA LEU A 86 -10.12 0.20 6.47
C LEU A 86 -10.23 1.66 6.03
N HIS A 87 -10.14 2.56 7.00
CA HIS A 87 -10.02 3.99 6.75
C HIS A 87 -8.56 4.42 6.91
N VAL A 88 -7.97 4.96 5.84
CA VAL A 88 -6.59 5.46 5.85
C VAL A 88 -6.57 6.90 5.34
N ALA A 89 -5.82 7.75 6.03
CA ALA A 89 -5.45 9.08 5.52
C ALA A 89 -3.99 9.04 5.07
N VAL A 90 -3.74 9.39 3.81
CA VAL A 90 -2.39 9.43 3.24
C VAL A 90 -2.02 10.89 2.99
N HIS A 91 -0.92 11.33 3.60
CA HIS A 91 -0.40 12.69 3.51
C HIS A 91 0.79 12.73 2.56
N VAL A 92 0.75 13.58 1.54
CA VAL A 92 1.82 13.76 0.55
C VAL A 92 2.05 15.23 0.24
N PRO A 93 3.21 15.61 -0.32
CA PRO A 93 3.39 16.94 -0.89
C PRO A 93 2.36 17.19 -2.00
N LYS A 94 1.90 18.44 -2.15
CA LYS A 94 0.89 18.82 -3.14
C LYS A 94 1.08 18.30 -4.58
N PRO A 95 2.30 18.29 -5.17
CA PRO A 95 2.48 17.79 -6.53
C PRO A 95 2.54 16.26 -6.64
N VAL A 96 2.54 15.52 -5.52
CA VAL A 96 2.67 14.06 -5.52
C VAL A 96 1.29 13.42 -5.59
N GLU A 97 1.12 12.54 -6.57
CA GLU A 97 -0.12 11.80 -6.76
C GLU A 97 -0.19 10.56 -5.87
N ILE A 98 -1.39 10.32 -5.35
CA ILE A 98 -1.77 9.07 -4.69
C ILE A 98 -2.88 8.46 -5.53
N PHE A 99 -2.89 7.16 -5.77
CA PHE A 99 -4.02 6.45 -6.37
C PHE A 99 -4.12 5.00 -5.90
N VAL A 100 -5.32 4.45 -6.00
CA VAL A 100 -5.60 3.05 -5.67
C VAL A 100 -5.56 2.24 -6.97
N ARG A 101 -4.89 1.10 -6.95
CA ARG A 101 -4.81 0.18 -8.10
C ARG A 101 -5.00 -1.28 -7.64
N PRO A 102 -5.27 -2.21 -8.58
CA PRO A 102 -5.27 -3.64 -8.28
C PRO A 102 -3.93 -4.07 -7.66
N PRO A 103 -3.95 -5.01 -6.70
CA PRO A 103 -2.73 -5.44 -6.03
C PRO A 103 -1.79 -6.15 -7.01
N MET A 104 -0.49 -5.90 -6.88
CA MET A 104 0.52 -6.63 -7.65
C MET A 104 0.90 -7.95 -6.96
N PRO A 105 1.11 -9.05 -7.71
CA PRO A 105 1.38 -10.38 -7.15
C PRO A 105 2.84 -10.57 -6.73
N VAL A 106 3.41 -9.58 -6.05
CA VAL A 106 4.82 -9.56 -5.62
C VAL A 106 5.01 -9.85 -4.13
N GLY A 107 3.91 -9.95 -3.37
CA GLY A 107 3.91 -10.30 -1.95
C GLY A 107 4.12 -11.80 -1.69
N LYS A 108 4.27 -12.18 -0.42
CA LYS A 108 4.57 -13.58 -0.02
C LYS A 108 3.51 -14.58 -0.49
N THR A 109 2.24 -14.19 -0.46
CA THR A 109 1.10 -15.00 -0.90
C THR A 109 0.71 -14.73 -2.36
N GLY A 110 1.48 -13.89 -3.08
CA GLY A 110 1.22 -13.48 -4.47
C GLY A 110 0.93 -14.66 -5.40
N GLY A 111 1.73 -15.72 -5.30
CA GLY A 111 1.56 -16.93 -6.11
C GLY A 111 0.36 -17.81 -5.75
N GLU A 112 -0.29 -17.60 -4.60
CA GLU A 112 -1.44 -18.40 -4.16
C GLU A 112 -2.76 -17.86 -4.70
N TRP A 113 -2.90 -16.53 -4.78
CA TRP A 113 -4.12 -15.89 -5.27
C TRP A 113 -4.00 -15.43 -6.72
N TYR A 114 -2.81 -15.05 -7.19
CA TYR A 114 -2.63 -14.59 -8.56
C TYR A 114 -2.46 -15.78 -9.50
N HIS A 115 -3.41 -15.92 -10.42
CA HIS A 115 -3.35 -16.94 -11.46
C HIS A 115 -2.57 -16.37 -12.64
N TYR A 116 -1.31 -16.76 -12.77
CA TYR A 116 -0.53 -16.46 -13.97
C TYR A 116 -1.17 -17.17 -15.15
N GLN A 117 -1.56 -16.40 -16.16
CA GLN A 117 -1.95 -16.99 -17.45
C GLN A 117 -0.68 -17.43 -18.16
N ASP A 118 -0.56 -18.73 -18.43
CA ASP A 118 0.49 -19.24 -19.30
C ASP A 118 0.35 -18.60 -20.68
N LEU A 119 1.48 -18.15 -21.24
CA LEU A 119 1.52 -17.61 -22.59
C LEU A 119 1.23 -18.73 -23.58
N THR A 120 0.49 -18.39 -24.63
CA THR A 120 0.35 -19.30 -25.78
C THR A 120 1.68 -19.37 -26.55
N GLU A 121 1.89 -20.45 -27.32
CA GLU A 121 3.10 -20.60 -28.16
C GLU A 121 3.35 -19.36 -29.04
N LYS A 122 2.29 -18.76 -29.57
CA LYS A 122 2.36 -17.53 -30.39
C LYS A 122 2.84 -16.31 -29.61
N GLU A 123 2.42 -16.16 -28.35
CA GLU A 123 2.84 -15.04 -27.51
C GLU A 123 4.28 -15.21 -27.02
N GLU A 124 4.70 -16.45 -26.78
CA GLU A 124 6.08 -16.80 -26.42
C GLU A 124 7.04 -16.49 -27.58
N GLU A 125 6.67 -16.80 -28.82
CA GLU A 125 7.45 -16.48 -30.03
C GLU A 125 7.60 -14.96 -30.27
N LEU A 126 6.59 -14.17 -29.88
CA LEU A 126 6.59 -12.71 -30.02
C LEU A 126 7.37 -11.99 -28.91
N ARG A 127 7.80 -12.71 -27.88
CA ARG A 127 8.58 -12.14 -26.78
C ARG A 127 9.90 -11.58 -27.32
N PRO A 128 10.34 -10.38 -26.88
CA PRO A 128 11.65 -9.86 -27.25
C PRO A 128 12.75 -10.87 -26.91
N GLN A 129 13.43 -11.37 -27.95
CA GLN A 129 14.53 -12.30 -27.80
C GLN A 129 15.76 -11.53 -27.33
N TRP A 130 16.29 -11.90 -26.17
CA TRP A 130 17.54 -11.36 -25.66
C TRP A 130 18.70 -12.18 -26.21
N PHE A 131 19.45 -11.60 -27.14
CA PHE A 131 20.71 -12.16 -27.62
C PHE A 131 21.84 -11.53 -26.80
N TYR A 132 22.59 -12.35 -26.07
CA TYR A 132 23.77 -11.95 -25.29
C TYR A 132 25.04 -12.02 -26.15
#